data_AF-A0A495QSS7-F1
#
_entry.id   AF-A0A495QSS7-F1
#
_cell.length_a   1.000
_cell.length_b   1.000
_cell.length_c   1.000
_cell.angle_alpha   90.00
_cell.angle_beta   90.00
_cell.angle_gamma   90.00
#
_symmetry.space_group_name_H-M   'P 1'
#
loop_
_entity.id
_entity.type
_entity.pdbx_description
1 polymer ?
#
loop_
_entity_poly.entity_id
_entity_poly.type
_entity_poly.pdbx_seq_one_letter_code
_entity_poly.pdbx_strand_id
1 'polypeptide(L)'
;MVALLGREPREEKVRAAVEVAGGVPRVVEGASLSVRMGEALRVCAESGREFALATGPGRMTLPLRLMMGPGARWVVKSGDGTYYDGLSGLRLEWDGERFVPGEEIHPVFDDGVEPEGRQVLVTGTVRHEASEKLMLGGVVEVVYRWLVGSGPHGWGTCEPAAVAWEPASVTEYCRGKAPEPAWFVHVGDGAIGTSEVARAVGGIEETFTVAVAEDVVRAFGKLAEVVCSRYSLVSLTVQAMPGRRDLAAEPYFRGLPAPIGLAVGTEWFDVGGGWGSLWNGWVRRGLPVWGSGRVGQIR
;
A
#
# COMPACT_ATOMS: atom_id res chain seq x y z
N MET A 1 -10.90 6.77 -17.41
CA MET A 1 -11.57 6.06 -16.35
C MET A 1 -12.42 5.00 -17.03
N VAL A 2 -11.78 4.04 -17.72
CA VAL A 2 -12.52 2.93 -18.33
C VAL A 2 -12.65 1.93 -17.20
N ALA A 3 -13.84 1.86 -16.61
CA ALA A 3 -14.36 0.55 -16.28
C ALA A 3 -14.44 -0.17 -17.62
N LEU A 4 -13.45 -1.01 -17.92
CA LEU A 4 -13.42 -1.73 -19.19
C LEU A 4 -14.69 -2.60 -19.24
N LEU A 5 -15.66 -2.15 -20.03
CA LEU A 5 -16.73 -2.99 -20.54
C LEU A 5 -16.28 -3.39 -21.94
N GLY A 6 -16.07 -4.68 -22.17
CA GLY A 6 -16.48 -5.27 -23.43
C GLY A 6 -15.45 -5.67 -24.49
N ARG A 7 -14.32 -4.96 -24.74
CA ARG A 7 -13.46 -5.28 -25.93
C ARG A 7 -11.97 -4.90 -25.85
N GLU A 8 -11.18 -5.68 -26.59
CA GLU A 8 -9.70 -5.73 -26.67
C GLU A 8 -9.04 -4.48 -27.31
N PRO A 9 -7.80 -4.08 -26.93
CA PRO A 9 -7.21 -2.78 -27.35
C PRO A 9 -6.22 -2.89 -28.54
N ARG A 10 -6.41 -2.08 -29.60
CA ARG A 10 -5.46 -1.91 -30.72
C ARG A 10 -4.36 -0.87 -30.43
N GLU A 11 -3.20 -1.04 -31.09
CA GLU A 11 -1.85 -0.64 -30.67
C GLU A 11 -1.47 0.85 -30.58
N GLU A 12 -2.26 1.81 -31.05
CA GLU A 12 -1.63 3.08 -31.48
C GLU A 12 -1.65 4.29 -30.52
N LYS A 13 -2.11 4.21 -29.24
CA LYS A 13 -2.14 5.42 -28.36
C LYS A 13 -1.81 5.13 -26.88
N VAL A 14 -0.51 5.16 -26.57
CA VAL A 14 0.08 4.92 -25.24
C VAL A 14 0.84 6.19 -24.78
N ARG A 15 0.21 7.12 -24.04
CA ARG A 15 0.83 8.20 -23.21
C ARG A 15 -0.20 8.86 -22.25
N ALA A 16 0.22 9.09 -21.00
CA ALA A 16 -0.39 9.76 -19.83
C ALA A 16 -1.93 9.75 -19.64
N ALA A 17 -2.38 9.23 -18.47
CA ALA A 17 -3.70 9.27 -17.83
C ALA A 17 -4.90 8.72 -18.63
N VAL A 18 -5.40 7.51 -18.30
CA VAL A 18 -6.65 7.00 -18.87
C VAL A 18 -7.83 7.71 -18.20
N GLU A 19 -8.32 8.79 -18.80
CA GLU A 19 -9.69 9.34 -18.67
C GLU A 19 -10.63 8.60 -19.66
N VAL A 20 -11.95 8.52 -19.38
CA VAL A 20 -12.91 7.89 -20.32
C VAL A 20 -13.93 8.89 -20.72
N ALA A 21 -13.67 9.41 -21.89
CA ALA A 21 -14.67 9.72 -22.88
C ALA A 21 -14.21 9.01 -24.16
N GLY A 22 -14.97 8.03 -24.68
CA GLY A 22 -14.83 7.56 -26.06
C GLY A 22 -14.08 6.25 -26.38
N GLY A 23 -13.73 5.38 -25.41
CA GLY A 23 -13.50 3.95 -25.71
C GLY A 23 -12.12 3.48 -26.20
N VAL A 24 -11.00 4.17 -25.92
CA VAL A 24 -9.63 3.62 -26.10
C VAL A 24 -8.76 3.96 -24.87
N PRO A 25 -8.14 2.97 -24.17
CA PRO A 25 -7.26 3.24 -23.02
C PRO A 25 -5.93 3.90 -23.44
N ARG A 26 -5.51 4.96 -22.73
CA ARG A 26 -4.19 5.62 -22.88
C ARG A 26 -3.25 5.42 -21.67
N VAL A 27 -2.16 4.68 -21.87
CA VAL A 27 -1.09 4.37 -20.89
C VAL A 27 -0.48 5.60 -20.23
N VAL A 28 -0.30 5.63 -18.91
CA VAL A 28 0.39 6.74 -18.20
C VAL A 28 1.87 6.52 -17.95
N GLU A 29 2.73 7.52 -18.21
CA GLU A 29 4.10 7.57 -17.68
C GLU A 29 4.03 7.94 -16.19
N GLY A 30 4.15 6.95 -15.30
CA GLY A 30 4.09 7.12 -13.85
C GLY A 30 2.68 7.31 -13.29
N ALA A 31 2.26 6.44 -12.37
CA ALA A 31 0.96 6.49 -11.72
C ALA A 31 1.12 6.80 -10.21
N SER A 32 0.35 7.78 -9.74
CA SER A 32 0.27 8.17 -8.34
C SER A 32 -1.17 8.13 -7.84
N LEU A 33 -1.34 8.12 -6.51
CA LEU A 33 -2.64 8.16 -5.88
C LEU A 33 -3.21 9.58 -5.91
N SER A 34 -3.54 10.07 -7.10
CA SER A 34 -4.25 11.34 -7.27
C SER A 34 -5.68 11.28 -6.74
N VAL A 35 -6.33 12.44 -6.57
CA VAL A 35 -7.78 12.52 -6.22
C VAL A 35 -8.62 11.65 -7.15
N ARG A 36 -8.41 11.77 -8.47
CA ARG A 36 -9.14 10.97 -9.48
C ARG A 36 -8.90 9.47 -9.30
N MET A 37 -7.68 9.08 -8.91
CA MET A 37 -7.34 7.68 -8.66
C MET A 37 -8.07 7.15 -7.42
N GLY A 38 -8.04 7.91 -6.33
CA GLY A 38 -8.77 7.56 -5.09
C GLY A 38 -10.27 7.47 -5.32
N GLU A 39 -10.86 8.40 -6.08
CA GLU A 39 -12.28 8.36 -6.44
C GLU A 39 -12.63 7.13 -7.30
N ALA A 40 -11.79 6.79 -8.28
CA ALA A 40 -12.01 5.62 -9.12
C ALA A 40 -11.96 4.31 -8.31
N LEU A 41 -10.97 4.17 -7.43
CA LEU A 41 -10.86 3.03 -6.51
C LEU A 41 -12.10 2.91 -5.62
N ARG A 42 -12.55 4.01 -5.01
CA ARG A 42 -13.74 4.06 -4.16
C ARG A 42 -15.00 3.65 -4.94
N VAL A 43 -15.22 4.24 -6.11
CA VAL A 43 -16.40 3.95 -6.94
C VAL A 43 -16.41 2.48 -7.39
N CYS A 44 -15.26 1.92 -7.75
CA CYS A 44 -15.14 0.50 -8.08
C CYS A 44 -15.51 -0.38 -6.87
N ALA A 45 -14.92 -0.09 -5.70
CA ALA A 45 -15.20 -0.83 -4.47
C ALA A 45 -16.69 -0.79 -4.07
N GLU A 46 -17.32 0.39 -4.08
CA GLU A 46 -18.74 0.57 -3.73
C GLU A 46 -19.70 -0.12 -4.71
N SER A 47 -19.30 -0.25 -5.99
CA SER A 47 -20.09 -0.90 -7.02
C SER A 47 -19.77 -2.39 -7.20
N GLY A 48 -18.87 -2.95 -6.40
CA GLY A 48 -18.42 -4.34 -6.52
C GLY A 48 -17.67 -4.61 -7.83
N ARG A 49 -17.15 -3.57 -8.50
CA ARG A 49 -16.38 -3.70 -9.75
C ARG A 49 -14.89 -3.78 -9.47
N GLU A 50 -14.18 -4.48 -10.33
CA GLU A 50 -12.72 -4.46 -10.32
C GLU A 50 -12.18 -3.15 -10.90
N PHE A 51 -11.10 -2.67 -10.31
CA PHE A 51 -10.32 -1.53 -10.77
C PHE A 51 -9.09 -2.03 -11.55
N ALA A 52 -8.94 -1.61 -12.81
CA ALA A 52 -7.77 -1.94 -13.62
C ALA A 52 -7.01 -0.66 -13.99
N LEU A 53 -5.79 -0.52 -13.47
CA LEU A 53 -4.87 0.53 -13.86
C LEU A 53 -4.03 0.05 -15.04
N ALA A 54 -4.41 0.44 -16.25
CA ALA A 54 -3.63 0.13 -17.45
C ALA A 54 -2.49 1.15 -17.66
N THR A 55 -1.25 0.68 -17.61
CA THR A 55 -0.06 1.46 -17.97
C THR A 55 0.78 0.71 -19.01
N GLY A 56 1.75 1.38 -19.58
CA GLY A 56 2.87 0.75 -20.28
C GLY A 56 3.96 0.44 -19.25
N PRO A 57 5.21 0.22 -19.68
CA PRO A 57 6.33 0.12 -18.76
C PRO A 57 6.52 1.47 -18.08
N GLY A 58 5.99 1.58 -16.86
CA GLY A 58 5.90 2.83 -16.11
C GLY A 58 6.08 2.58 -14.62
N ARG A 59 6.01 3.62 -13.82
CA ARG A 59 6.22 3.55 -12.38
C ARG A 59 4.91 3.69 -11.61
N MET A 60 4.88 3.19 -10.39
CA MET A 60 3.77 3.38 -9.46
C MET A 60 4.30 3.85 -8.11
N THR A 61 3.72 4.90 -7.55
CA THR A 61 4.12 5.38 -6.22
C THR A 61 3.72 4.37 -5.13
N LEU A 62 4.41 4.39 -3.99
CA LEU A 62 4.07 3.52 -2.86
C LEU A 62 2.61 3.68 -2.40
N PRO A 63 2.06 4.89 -2.19
CA PRO A 63 0.67 5.02 -1.76
C PRO A 63 -0.32 4.36 -2.71
N LEU A 64 -0.13 4.53 -4.03
CA LEU A 64 -0.98 3.85 -5.00
C LEU A 64 -0.79 2.34 -4.95
N ARG A 65 0.46 1.85 -4.85
CA ARG A 65 0.75 0.42 -4.71
C ARG A 65 0.06 -0.21 -3.51
N LEU A 66 0.06 0.47 -2.36
CA LEU A 66 -0.59 -0.03 -1.15
C LEU A 66 -2.13 -0.05 -1.28
N MET A 67 -2.69 0.79 -2.15
CA MET A 67 -4.11 0.77 -2.52
C MET A 67 -4.45 -0.29 -3.59
N MET A 68 -3.46 -0.90 -4.24
CA MET A 68 -3.65 -2.02 -5.17
C MET A 68 -3.93 -3.31 -4.38
N GLY A 69 -5.02 -3.29 -3.63
CA GLY A 69 -5.53 -4.44 -2.94
C GLY A 69 -6.32 -5.36 -3.87
N PRO A 70 -6.92 -6.39 -3.29
CA PRO A 70 -7.84 -7.25 -4.02
C PRO A 70 -9.02 -6.49 -4.64
N GLY A 71 -9.35 -6.84 -5.87
CA GLY A 71 -10.27 -6.06 -6.69
C GLY A 71 -9.63 -4.86 -7.39
N ALA A 72 -8.33 -4.62 -7.20
CA ALA A 72 -7.53 -3.70 -8.00
C ALA A 72 -6.40 -4.46 -8.71
N ARG A 73 -6.08 -4.05 -9.95
CA ARG A 73 -5.01 -4.67 -10.75
C ARG A 73 -4.16 -3.64 -11.48
N TRP A 74 -2.85 -3.85 -11.49
CA TRP A 74 -1.93 -3.08 -12.32
C TRP A 74 -1.68 -3.82 -13.63
N VAL A 75 -2.30 -3.37 -14.72
CA VAL A 75 -2.19 -4.01 -16.04
C VAL A 75 -1.11 -3.31 -16.84
N VAL A 76 -0.03 -4.03 -17.15
CA VAL A 76 1.07 -3.51 -17.94
C VAL A 76 1.03 -4.10 -19.33
N LYS A 77 1.00 -3.22 -20.34
CA LYS A 77 1.15 -3.61 -21.75
C LYS A 77 2.63 -3.74 -22.10
N SER A 78 3.04 -4.95 -22.48
CA SER A 78 4.38 -5.25 -23.00
C SER A 78 4.55 -4.75 -24.45
N GLY A 79 5.81 -4.60 -24.89
CA GLY A 79 6.14 -4.17 -26.24
C GLY A 79 5.71 -5.13 -27.35
N ASP A 80 5.49 -6.41 -27.00
CA ASP A 80 4.95 -7.45 -27.89
C ASP A 80 3.41 -7.47 -27.95
N GLY A 81 2.76 -6.49 -27.33
CA GLY A 81 1.30 -6.33 -27.34
C GLY A 81 0.54 -7.13 -26.28
N THR A 82 1.22 -8.01 -25.53
CA THR A 82 0.62 -8.79 -24.45
C THR A 82 0.47 -7.97 -23.16
N TYR A 83 -0.29 -8.50 -22.19
CA TYR A 83 -0.53 -7.87 -20.90
C TYR A 83 -0.05 -8.75 -19.76
N TYR A 84 0.42 -8.12 -18.69
CA TYR A 84 0.78 -8.80 -17.46
C TYR A 84 0.50 -7.92 -16.24
N ASP A 85 0.38 -8.54 -15.08
CA ASP A 85 0.21 -7.85 -13.82
C ASP A 85 1.53 -7.25 -13.35
N GLY A 86 1.59 -5.94 -13.15
CA GLY A 86 2.83 -5.25 -12.80
C GLY A 86 3.34 -5.52 -11.38
N LEU A 87 2.56 -6.13 -10.49
CA LEU A 87 3.01 -6.48 -9.13
C LEU A 87 3.46 -7.94 -9.01
N SER A 88 2.80 -8.84 -9.73
CA SER A 88 3.01 -10.30 -9.65
C SER A 88 3.69 -10.91 -10.87
N GLY A 89 3.67 -10.21 -12.01
CA GLY A 89 4.21 -10.71 -13.27
C GLY A 89 3.31 -11.67 -14.03
N LEU A 90 2.16 -12.08 -13.46
CA LEU A 90 1.24 -13.02 -14.10
C LEU A 90 0.74 -12.47 -15.43
N ARG A 91 0.78 -13.27 -16.49
CA ARG A 91 0.16 -12.95 -17.77
C ARG A 91 -1.33 -12.69 -17.58
N LEU A 92 -1.82 -11.67 -18.27
CA LEU A 92 -3.21 -11.26 -18.22
C LEU A 92 -3.85 -11.41 -19.60
N GLU A 93 -5.02 -12.02 -19.62
CA GLU A 93 -5.87 -12.10 -20.80
C GLU A 93 -7.13 -11.27 -20.59
N TRP A 94 -7.65 -10.72 -21.68
CA TRP A 94 -8.94 -10.03 -21.68
C TRP A 94 -10.05 -11.03 -21.99
N ASP A 95 -10.95 -11.30 -21.04
CA ASP A 95 -12.03 -12.28 -21.21
C ASP A 95 -13.30 -11.70 -21.88
N GLY A 96 -13.27 -10.40 -22.22
CA GLY A 96 -14.44 -9.66 -22.71
C GLY A 96 -15.01 -8.68 -21.68
N GLU A 97 -14.75 -8.87 -20.39
CA GLU A 97 -15.29 -8.05 -19.31
C GLU A 97 -14.20 -7.52 -18.37
N ARG A 98 -13.16 -8.30 -18.12
CA ARG A 98 -12.04 -7.91 -17.26
C ARG A 98 -10.75 -8.57 -17.73
N PHE A 99 -9.65 -8.10 -17.15
CA PHE A 99 -8.42 -8.88 -17.21
C PHE A 99 -8.57 -10.08 -16.27
N VAL A 100 -8.07 -11.24 -16.67
CA VAL A 100 -7.99 -12.44 -15.85
C VAL A 100 -6.54 -12.93 -15.80
N PRO A 101 -6.02 -13.30 -14.61
CA PRO A 101 -4.67 -13.84 -14.51
C PRO A 101 -4.61 -15.27 -15.03
N GLY A 102 -3.62 -15.55 -15.86
CA GLY A 102 -3.18 -16.91 -16.19
C GLY A 102 -2.23 -17.45 -15.13
N GLU A 103 -1.59 -18.58 -15.44
CA GLU A 103 -0.63 -19.24 -14.53
C GLU A 103 0.83 -18.89 -14.84
N GLU A 104 1.08 -18.34 -16.03
CA GLU A 104 2.43 -18.07 -16.53
C GLU A 104 2.91 -16.68 -16.12
N ILE A 105 4.18 -16.57 -15.71
CA ILE A 105 4.86 -15.29 -15.54
C ILE A 105 5.29 -14.75 -16.90
N HIS A 106 5.03 -13.47 -17.13
CA HIS A 106 5.43 -12.80 -18.35
C HIS A 106 6.96 -12.63 -18.41
N PRO A 107 7.66 -13.02 -19.50
CA PRO A 107 9.14 -13.00 -19.55
C PRO A 107 9.77 -11.64 -19.26
N VAL A 108 9.15 -10.54 -19.70
CA VAL A 108 9.64 -9.17 -19.43
C VAL A 108 9.63 -8.84 -17.94
N PHE A 109 8.75 -9.46 -17.14
CA PHE A 109 8.74 -9.25 -15.70
C PHE A 109 10.03 -9.80 -15.06
N ASP A 110 10.58 -10.89 -15.59
CA ASP A 110 11.78 -11.56 -15.07
C ASP A 110 13.02 -11.35 -15.98
N ASP A 111 13.07 -10.22 -16.69
CA ASP A 111 14.16 -9.84 -17.61
C ASP A 111 15.56 -9.84 -16.95
N GLY A 112 15.63 -9.84 -15.62
CA GLY A 112 16.89 -9.80 -14.89
C GLY A 112 17.42 -8.38 -14.73
N VAL A 113 16.54 -7.37 -14.81
CA VAL A 113 16.92 -5.98 -14.58
C VAL A 113 17.44 -5.84 -13.14
N GLU A 114 18.70 -5.44 -13.01
CA GLU A 114 19.34 -5.23 -11.71
C GLU A 114 18.61 -4.11 -10.92
N PRO A 115 18.30 -4.32 -9.64
CA PRO A 115 17.73 -3.28 -8.79
C PRO A 115 18.67 -2.08 -8.65
N GLU A 116 18.13 -0.85 -8.73
CA GLU A 116 18.91 0.38 -8.54
C GLU A 116 19.41 0.56 -7.09
N GLY A 117 18.79 -0.15 -6.15
CA GLY A 117 19.10 -0.10 -4.74
C GLY A 117 18.19 -1.02 -3.93
N ARG A 118 18.01 -0.66 -2.67
CA ARG A 118 17.11 -1.36 -1.75
C ARG A 118 16.24 -0.35 -1.03
N GLN A 119 15.02 -0.77 -0.74
CA GLN A 119 14.00 -0.03 -0.02
C GLN A 119 13.74 -0.75 1.30
N VAL A 120 13.49 0.01 2.35
CA VAL A 120 13.01 -0.52 3.62
C VAL A 120 11.61 -0.01 3.88
N LEU A 121 10.70 -0.95 4.12
CA LEU A 121 9.32 -0.69 4.51
C LEU A 121 9.18 -1.01 6.00
N VAL A 122 8.71 -0.02 6.76
CA VAL A 122 8.35 -0.14 8.17
C VAL A 122 6.83 -0.07 8.25
N THR A 123 6.19 -1.15 8.66
CA THR A 123 4.74 -1.21 8.87
C THR A 123 4.47 -1.45 10.33
N GLY A 124 3.59 -0.67 10.94
CA GLY A 124 3.24 -0.84 12.33
C GLY A 124 1.82 -0.44 12.64
N THR A 125 1.33 -0.98 13.75
CA THR A 125 0.03 -0.62 14.32
C THR A 125 0.25 -0.29 15.79
N VAL A 126 -0.24 0.86 16.22
CA VAL A 126 -0.33 1.25 17.63
C VAL A 126 -1.78 1.44 18.02
N ARG A 127 -2.09 1.18 19.29
CA ARG A 127 -3.40 1.44 19.87
C ARG A 127 -3.34 2.66 20.78
N HIS A 128 -4.37 3.47 20.68
CA HIS A 128 -4.59 4.64 21.49
C HIS A 128 -5.85 4.48 22.32
N GLU A 129 -5.82 4.98 23.55
CA GLU A 129 -7.03 5.21 24.32
C GLU A 129 -7.89 6.26 23.60
N ALA A 130 -9.16 5.95 23.40
CA ALA A 130 -10.11 6.89 22.83
C ALA A 130 -10.40 8.01 23.84
N SER A 131 -9.84 9.20 23.61
CA SER A 131 -10.05 10.36 24.46
C SER A 131 -10.13 11.66 23.66
N GLU A 132 -10.77 12.69 24.22
CA GLU A 132 -10.84 14.03 23.62
C GLU A 132 -9.46 14.70 23.49
N LYS A 133 -8.46 14.22 24.23
CA LYS A 133 -7.08 14.70 24.21
C LYS A 133 -6.19 13.91 23.26
N LEU A 134 -6.72 12.88 22.59
CA LEU A 134 -5.97 12.06 21.67
C LEU A 134 -5.43 12.90 20.51
N MET A 135 -4.11 12.83 20.30
CA MET A 135 -3.39 13.38 19.17
C MET A 135 -2.82 12.23 18.34
N LEU A 136 -3.11 12.23 17.04
CA LEU A 136 -2.71 11.22 16.06
C LEU A 136 -1.48 11.68 15.27
N GLY A 137 -0.79 10.74 14.62
CA GLY A 137 0.39 11.02 13.80
C GLY A 137 1.71 11.05 14.59
N GLY A 138 1.67 11.05 15.93
CA GLY A 138 2.89 11.08 16.74
C GLY A 138 3.80 9.87 16.51
N VAL A 139 3.23 8.68 16.28
CA VAL A 139 4.02 7.47 15.96
C VAL A 139 4.74 7.62 14.62
N VAL A 140 4.08 8.21 13.62
CA VAL A 140 4.68 8.50 12.31
C VAL A 140 5.84 9.48 12.47
N GLU A 141 5.72 10.51 13.31
CA GLU A 141 6.84 11.42 13.57
C GLU A 141 8.05 10.73 14.21
N VAL A 142 7.81 9.78 15.13
CA VAL A 142 8.87 9.00 15.76
C VAL A 142 9.58 8.12 14.71
N VAL A 143 8.81 7.45 13.86
CA VAL A 143 9.35 6.59 12.79
C VAL A 143 10.14 7.40 11.77
N TYR A 144 9.62 8.55 11.33
CA TYR A 144 10.32 9.45 10.40
C TYR A 144 11.64 9.95 10.99
N ARG A 145 11.62 10.50 12.21
CA ARG A 145 12.85 11.00 12.86
C ARG A 145 13.87 9.88 13.05
N TRP A 146 13.41 8.66 13.32
CA TRP A 146 14.30 7.52 13.43
C TRP A 146 14.93 7.14 12.10
N LEU A 147 14.13 7.03 11.04
CA LEU A 147 14.62 6.66 9.73
C LEU A 147 15.47 7.81 9.16
N VAL A 148 14.84 8.93 8.82
CA VAL A 148 15.44 9.98 7.99
C VAL A 148 15.97 11.18 8.79
N GLY A 149 15.80 11.20 10.12
CA GLY A 149 16.35 12.25 10.99
C GLY A 149 15.45 13.47 11.19
N SER A 150 14.43 13.64 10.36
CA SER A 150 13.41 14.71 10.42
C SER A 150 12.01 14.12 10.56
N GLY A 151 11.00 14.95 10.90
CA GLY A 151 9.60 14.53 10.86
C GLY A 151 9.04 14.56 9.43
N PRO A 152 7.79 14.12 9.19
CA PRO A 152 7.15 14.36 7.92
C PRO A 152 7.02 15.86 7.65
N HIS A 153 7.08 16.23 6.38
CA HIS A 153 6.94 17.61 5.92
C HIS A 153 5.51 17.91 5.46
N GLY A 154 4.83 16.90 4.92
CA GLY A 154 3.48 17.07 4.42
C GLY A 154 2.62 15.81 4.52
N TRP A 155 1.31 16.02 4.44
CA TRP A 155 0.30 14.98 4.35
C TRP A 155 -0.81 15.37 3.38
N GLY A 156 -1.66 14.41 3.06
CA GLY A 156 -2.86 14.63 2.26
C GLY A 156 -3.68 13.36 2.11
N THR A 157 -4.90 13.48 1.59
CA THR A 157 -5.76 12.32 1.28
C THR A 157 -5.39 11.65 -0.06
N CYS A 158 -4.44 12.25 -0.77
CA CYS A 158 -3.94 11.85 -2.07
C CYS A 158 -2.55 12.46 -2.28
N GLU A 159 -1.88 12.05 -3.35
CA GLU A 159 -0.66 12.69 -3.84
C GLU A 159 -0.98 13.84 -4.81
N PRO A 160 -0.22 14.95 -4.78
CA PRO A 160 0.85 15.24 -3.83
C PRO A 160 0.32 15.57 -2.42
N ALA A 161 1.07 15.17 -1.38
CA ALA A 161 0.79 15.48 0.01
C ALA A 161 1.06 16.97 0.32
N ALA A 162 0.15 17.82 -0.15
CA ALA A 162 0.34 19.28 -0.25
C ALA A 162 0.07 20.05 1.05
N VAL A 163 -0.51 19.42 2.07
CA VAL A 163 -0.78 20.07 3.37
C VAL A 163 0.45 19.90 4.26
N ALA A 164 0.89 20.97 4.92
CA ALA A 164 2.01 20.88 5.87
C ALA A 164 1.68 19.88 7.00
N TRP A 165 2.70 19.12 7.44
CA TRP A 165 2.53 18.18 8.54
C TRP A 165 2.32 18.92 9.86
N GLU A 166 1.13 18.74 10.43
CA GLU A 166 0.81 19.16 11.79
C GLU A 166 -0.08 18.08 12.44
N PRO A 167 0.33 17.48 13.58
CA PRO A 167 -0.47 16.46 14.25
C PRO A 167 -1.90 16.89 14.57
N ALA A 168 -2.12 18.19 14.86
CA ALA A 168 -3.45 18.74 15.10
C ALA A 168 -4.35 18.64 13.87
N SER A 169 -3.85 19.01 12.68
CA SER A 169 -4.62 18.93 11.43
C SER A 169 -4.92 17.49 11.03
N VAL A 170 -3.96 16.58 11.20
CA VAL A 170 -4.18 15.13 10.97
C VAL A 170 -5.25 14.60 11.92
N THR A 171 -5.18 14.99 13.20
CA THR A 171 -6.16 14.60 14.22
C THR A 171 -7.56 15.11 13.90
N GLU A 172 -7.69 16.38 13.50
CA GLU A 172 -8.96 16.98 13.11
C GLU A 172 -9.58 16.25 11.92
N TYR A 173 -8.79 15.94 10.89
CA TYR A 173 -9.23 15.15 9.75
C TYR A 173 -9.76 13.77 10.16
N CYS A 174 -9.02 13.06 11.01
CA CYS A 174 -9.43 11.73 11.47
C CYS A 174 -10.71 11.80 12.32
N ARG A 175 -10.85 12.82 13.18
CA ARG A 175 -12.08 13.05 13.97
C ARG A 175 -13.28 13.36 13.08
N GLY A 176 -13.10 14.19 12.07
CA GLY A 176 -14.16 14.53 11.11
C GLY A 176 -14.63 13.36 10.25
N LYS A 177 -13.81 12.30 10.14
CA LYS A 177 -14.17 11.04 9.48
C LYS A 177 -14.78 10.00 10.41
N ALA A 178 -14.73 10.17 11.72
CA ALA A 178 -15.26 9.17 12.63
C ALA A 178 -16.79 9.06 12.54
N PRO A 179 -17.37 7.85 12.59
CA PRO A 179 -16.74 6.57 12.96
C PRO A 179 -16.06 5.81 11.80
N GLU A 180 -16.12 6.31 10.57
CA GLU A 180 -15.46 5.69 9.41
C GLU A 180 -13.92 5.77 9.53
N PRO A 181 -13.19 4.79 8.95
CA PRO A 181 -11.73 4.85 8.89
C PRO A 181 -11.23 6.08 8.13
N ALA A 182 -10.17 6.69 8.63
CA ALA A 182 -9.49 7.81 7.98
C ALA A 182 -8.15 7.35 7.42
N TRP A 183 -7.97 7.48 6.11
CA TRP A 183 -6.72 7.15 5.44
C TRP A 183 -6.05 8.42 4.89
N PHE A 184 -4.72 8.47 4.95
CA PHE A 184 -3.92 9.59 4.42
C PHE A 184 -2.50 9.18 4.02
N VAL A 185 -1.90 9.93 3.09
CA VAL A 185 -0.49 9.89 2.70
C VAL A 185 0.30 10.88 3.54
N HIS A 186 1.55 10.56 3.83
CA HIS A 186 2.51 11.48 4.43
C HIS A 186 3.89 11.33 3.78
N VAL A 187 4.62 12.45 3.68
CA VAL A 187 5.90 12.55 2.97
C VAL A 187 6.92 13.34 3.81
N GLY A 188 8.20 13.06 3.60
CA GLY A 188 9.32 13.75 4.23
C GLY A 188 10.61 13.51 3.45
N ASP A 189 11.75 13.78 4.07
CA ASP A 189 13.07 13.68 3.41
C ASP A 189 13.37 12.25 2.94
N GLY A 190 13.17 11.98 1.64
CA GLY A 190 13.41 10.65 1.07
C GLY A 190 12.52 9.55 1.65
N ALA A 191 11.41 9.92 2.30
CA ALA A 191 10.43 9.02 2.89
C ALA A 191 9.02 9.31 2.39
N ILE A 192 8.26 8.25 2.15
CA ILE A 192 6.83 8.32 1.83
C ILE A 192 6.11 7.21 2.57
N GLY A 193 4.88 7.47 2.98
CA GLY A 193 4.07 6.47 3.63
C GLY A 193 2.60 6.80 3.65
N THR A 194 1.86 5.89 4.27
CA THR A 194 0.41 5.95 4.38
C THR A 194 0.00 5.54 5.78
N SER A 195 -1.05 6.16 6.31
CA SER A 195 -1.66 5.77 7.57
C SER A 195 -3.17 5.55 7.42
N GLU A 196 -3.70 4.58 8.16
CA GLU A 196 -5.12 4.37 8.41
C GLU A 196 -5.37 4.49 9.91
N VAL A 197 -6.35 5.30 10.28
CA VAL A 197 -6.87 5.43 11.64
C VAL A 197 -8.28 4.88 11.68
N ALA A 198 -8.53 3.90 12.55
CA ALA A 198 -9.83 3.26 12.67
C ALA A 198 -10.19 2.95 14.13
N ARG A 199 -11.49 2.87 14.42
CA ARG A 199 -11.96 2.33 15.70
C ARG A 199 -11.68 0.84 15.78
N ALA A 200 -11.20 0.39 16.93
CA ALA A 200 -10.94 -1.01 17.22
C ALA A 200 -11.54 -1.40 18.58
N VAL A 201 -11.62 -2.71 18.83
CA VAL A 201 -11.97 -3.21 20.17
C VAL A 201 -10.84 -2.80 21.11
N GLY A 202 -11.15 -1.93 22.07
CA GLY A 202 -10.16 -1.43 23.04
C GLY A 202 -9.56 -0.06 22.71
N GLY A 203 -10.02 0.65 21.67
CA GLY A 203 -9.62 2.04 21.43
C GLY A 203 -9.62 2.46 19.97
N ILE A 204 -8.63 3.28 19.61
CA ILE A 204 -8.36 3.72 18.24
C ILE A 204 -7.05 3.10 17.80
N GLU A 205 -7.02 2.45 16.64
CA GLU A 205 -5.79 1.93 16.04
C GLU A 205 -5.29 2.90 14.97
N GLU A 206 -4.00 3.24 15.04
CA GLU A 206 -3.27 3.96 13.99
C GLU A 206 -2.29 2.96 13.36
N THR A 207 -2.60 2.55 12.12
CA THR A 207 -1.76 1.67 11.31
C THR A 207 -1.03 2.51 10.27
N PHE A 208 0.28 2.33 10.14
CA PHE A 208 1.11 3.09 9.21
C PHE A 208 2.02 2.17 8.41
N THR A 209 2.43 2.63 7.23
CA THR A 209 3.53 2.06 6.44
C THR A 209 4.42 3.20 5.96
N VAL A 210 5.72 3.12 6.21
CA VAL A 210 6.73 4.11 5.77
C VAL A 210 7.79 3.39 4.95
N ALA A 211 8.07 3.89 3.74
CA ALA A 211 9.22 3.43 2.96
C ALA A 211 10.34 4.49 2.92
N VAL A 212 11.58 4.00 2.93
CA VAL A 212 12.82 4.76 2.73
C VAL A 212 13.80 3.95 1.89
N ALA A 213 14.82 4.59 1.32
CA ALA A 213 15.95 3.88 0.71
C ALA A 213 16.89 3.31 1.81
N GLU A 214 17.51 2.15 1.56
CA GLU A 214 18.26 1.37 2.58
C GLU A 214 19.51 2.08 3.12
N ASP A 215 20.07 3.06 2.42
CA ASP A 215 21.18 3.90 2.89
C ASP A 215 20.86 4.68 4.19
N VAL A 216 19.60 4.63 4.62
CA VAL A 216 19.05 5.32 5.79
C VAL A 216 18.78 4.37 6.99
N VAL A 217 19.06 3.06 6.86
CA VAL A 217 18.63 2.07 7.87
C VAL A 217 19.47 2.14 9.15
N ARG A 218 18.86 2.67 10.21
CA ARG A 218 19.34 2.60 11.59
C ARG A 218 18.91 1.28 12.25
N ALA A 219 19.56 0.92 13.36
CA ALA A 219 19.31 -0.34 14.09
C ALA A 219 17.82 -0.56 14.46
N PHE A 220 17.17 -1.57 13.88
CA PHE A 220 15.74 -1.90 14.07
C PHE A 220 15.34 -2.10 15.54
N GLY A 221 16.13 -2.84 16.32
CA GLY A 221 15.77 -3.14 17.72
C GLY A 221 15.51 -1.88 18.55
N LYS A 222 16.28 -0.82 18.30
CA LYS A 222 16.09 0.47 18.98
C LYS A 222 14.83 1.22 18.51
N LEU A 223 14.40 1.05 17.25
CA LEU A 223 13.13 1.62 16.79
C LEU A 223 11.96 1.02 17.56
N ALA A 224 11.91 -0.31 17.69
CA ALA A 224 10.87 -1.00 18.43
C ALA A 224 10.82 -0.55 19.89
N GLU A 225 11.98 -0.47 20.56
CA GLU A 225 12.07 0.05 21.94
C GLU A 225 11.53 1.48 22.06
N VAL A 226 11.91 2.38 21.13
CA VAL A 226 11.44 3.76 21.13
C VAL A 226 9.92 3.85 20.95
N VAL A 227 9.34 3.06 20.03
CA VAL A 227 7.89 3.05 19.82
C VAL A 227 7.16 2.48 21.04
N CYS A 228 7.59 1.32 21.56
CA CYS A 228 6.99 0.69 22.74
C CYS A 228 7.09 1.55 24.01
N SER A 229 8.12 2.38 24.14
CA SER A 229 8.27 3.28 25.29
C SER A 229 7.25 4.43 25.32
N ARG A 230 6.58 4.71 24.19
CA ARG A 230 5.68 5.86 24.02
C ARG A 230 4.26 5.48 23.64
N TYR A 231 4.06 4.32 23.02
CA TYR A 231 2.79 3.87 22.47
C TYR A 231 2.52 2.43 22.85
N SER A 232 1.23 2.08 22.99
CA SER A 232 0.80 0.68 23.06
C SER A 232 0.94 0.05 21.68
N LEU A 233 2.10 -0.55 21.42
CA LEU A 233 2.43 -1.16 20.15
C LEU A 233 1.65 -2.46 19.96
N VAL A 234 0.88 -2.61 18.88
CA VAL A 234 0.25 -3.88 18.48
C VAL A 234 1.24 -4.77 17.76
N SER A 235 1.86 -4.22 16.71
CA SER A 235 2.85 -4.90 15.88
C SER A 235 3.72 -3.89 15.15
N LEU A 236 4.96 -4.29 14.86
CA LEU A 236 5.89 -3.56 14.01
C LEU A 236 6.69 -4.55 13.18
N THR A 237 6.62 -4.44 11.86
CA THR A 237 7.42 -5.21 10.92
C THR A 237 8.34 -4.30 10.14
N VAL A 238 9.54 -4.81 9.85
CA VAL A 238 10.48 -4.17 8.94
C VAL A 238 10.91 -5.16 7.89
N GLN A 239 10.79 -4.76 6.64
CA GLN A 239 11.15 -5.55 5.48
C GLN A 239 12.09 -4.74 4.60
N ALA A 240 13.15 -5.37 4.11
CA ALA A 240 13.96 -4.82 3.02
C ALA A 240 13.52 -5.49 1.72
N MET A 241 13.45 -4.72 0.63
CA MET A 241 13.27 -5.29 -0.69
C MET A 241 14.17 -4.57 -1.69
N PRO A 242 14.71 -5.25 -2.71
CA PRO A 242 15.39 -4.56 -3.77
C PRO A 242 14.39 -3.66 -4.52
N GLY A 243 14.83 -2.48 -4.92
CA GLY A 243 13.94 -1.48 -5.49
C GLY A 243 14.65 -0.18 -5.83
N ARG A 244 13.89 0.78 -6.34
CA ARG A 244 14.40 2.09 -6.73
C ARG A 244 14.65 3.00 -5.53
N ARG A 245 15.58 3.95 -5.68
CA ARG A 245 15.82 4.98 -4.65
C ARG A 245 14.68 6.00 -4.53
N ASP A 246 13.87 6.17 -5.57
CA ASP A 246 12.69 7.04 -5.58
C ASP A 246 11.43 6.40 -4.97
N LEU A 247 11.58 5.20 -4.39
CA LEU A 247 10.53 4.43 -3.71
C LEU A 247 9.36 3.98 -4.59
N ALA A 248 9.42 4.24 -5.90
CA ALA A 248 8.41 3.79 -6.84
C ALA A 248 8.58 2.31 -7.17
N ALA A 249 7.46 1.63 -7.37
CA ALA A 249 7.42 0.29 -7.93
C ALA A 249 7.51 0.34 -9.46
N GLU A 250 8.12 -0.70 -10.02
CA GLU A 250 8.22 -0.95 -11.45
C GLU A 250 7.66 -2.33 -11.76
N PRO A 251 7.22 -2.59 -13.00
CA PRO A 251 6.60 -3.85 -13.37
C PRO A 251 7.65 -4.90 -13.73
N TYR A 252 8.65 -5.04 -12.86
CA TYR A 252 9.75 -5.99 -12.98
C TYR A 252 9.94 -6.70 -11.64
N PHE A 253 10.28 -7.97 -11.69
CA PHE A 253 10.74 -8.70 -10.53
C PHE A 253 12.07 -8.12 -10.08
N ARG A 254 12.08 -7.55 -8.87
CA ARG A 254 13.30 -7.03 -8.25
C ARG A 254 13.84 -7.96 -7.16
N GLY A 255 13.16 -9.05 -6.86
CA GLY A 255 13.45 -9.92 -5.72
C GLY A 255 12.35 -9.87 -4.66
N LEU A 256 12.45 -10.80 -3.71
CA LEU A 256 11.47 -10.94 -2.63
C LEU A 256 11.81 -10.00 -1.46
N PRO A 257 10.80 -9.46 -0.76
CA PRO A 257 11.02 -8.78 0.52
C PRO A 257 11.65 -9.73 1.55
N ALA A 258 12.78 -9.34 2.12
CA ALA A 258 13.44 -10.01 3.23
C ALA A 258 12.99 -9.39 4.57
N PRO A 259 12.47 -10.18 5.52
CA PRO A 259 12.15 -9.66 6.84
C PRO A 259 13.44 -9.28 7.58
N ILE A 260 13.50 -8.05 8.07
CA ILE A 260 14.58 -7.56 8.94
C ILE A 260 14.22 -7.81 10.41
N GLY A 261 12.94 -7.62 10.76
CA GLY A 261 12.50 -7.83 12.13
C GLY A 261 11.00 -7.69 12.33
N LEU A 262 10.55 -8.24 13.45
CA LEU A 262 9.18 -8.21 13.94
C LEU A 262 9.22 -7.88 15.44
N ALA A 263 8.42 -6.91 15.86
CA ALA A 263 8.07 -6.67 17.25
C ALA A 263 6.56 -6.82 17.41
N VAL A 264 6.14 -7.37 18.55
CA VAL A 264 4.74 -7.63 18.87
C VAL A 264 4.45 -7.07 20.26
N GLY A 265 3.30 -6.41 20.38
CA GLY A 265 2.81 -5.85 21.62
C GLY A 265 2.56 -6.85 22.72
N THR A 266 2.61 -6.36 23.95
CA THR A 266 2.22 -7.15 25.13
C THR A 266 0.70 -7.25 25.29
N GLU A 267 -0.10 -6.39 24.65
CA GLU A 267 -1.57 -6.51 24.66
C GLU A 267 -2.07 -7.86 24.15
N TRP A 268 -1.26 -8.60 23.37
CA TRP A 268 -1.63 -9.93 22.93
C TRP A 268 -1.83 -10.89 24.10
N PHE A 269 -1.18 -10.63 25.24
CA PHE A 269 -1.31 -11.48 26.43
C PHE A 269 -2.53 -11.14 27.29
N ASP A 270 -3.12 -9.94 27.15
CA ASP A 270 -4.34 -9.55 27.87
C ASP A 270 -5.63 -9.98 27.17
N VAL A 271 -5.58 -10.32 25.87
CA VAL A 271 -6.72 -10.87 25.14
C VAL A 271 -6.73 -12.40 25.28
N GLY A 272 -7.04 -12.87 26.48
CA GLY A 272 -7.46 -14.25 26.71
C GLY A 272 -8.77 -14.54 25.98
N GLY A 273 -8.72 -14.83 24.68
CA GLY A 273 -9.92 -15.06 23.90
C GLY A 273 -9.73 -15.06 22.39
N GLY A 274 -9.30 -16.20 21.86
CA GLY A 274 -9.75 -16.69 20.56
C GLY A 274 -9.10 -16.06 19.33
N TRP A 275 -8.48 -16.92 18.53
CA TRP A 275 -7.96 -16.70 17.17
C TRP A 275 -9.00 -16.17 16.14
N GLY A 276 -10.20 -15.76 16.55
CA GLY A 276 -11.36 -15.53 15.68
C GLY A 276 -11.74 -14.07 15.38
N SER A 277 -11.24 -13.07 16.13
CA SER A 277 -11.70 -11.67 15.93
C SER A 277 -10.99 -10.95 14.78
N LEU A 278 -9.73 -11.30 14.50
CA LEU A 278 -9.00 -10.83 13.31
C LEU A 278 -9.64 -11.36 12.01
N TRP A 279 -10.40 -12.46 12.06
CA TRP A 279 -11.03 -13.05 10.88
C TRP A 279 -12.28 -12.28 10.41
N ASN A 280 -13.05 -11.70 11.33
CA ASN A 280 -14.35 -11.11 11.03
C ASN A 280 -14.30 -9.65 10.51
N GLY A 281 -13.22 -8.91 10.81
CA GLY A 281 -13.04 -7.55 10.30
C GLY A 281 -12.70 -7.49 8.80
N TRP A 282 -11.98 -8.51 8.30
CA TRP A 282 -11.52 -8.62 6.92
C TRP A 282 -12.65 -9.07 5.97
N VAL A 283 -13.49 -10.01 6.42
CA VAL A 283 -14.64 -10.53 5.67
C VAL A 283 -15.74 -9.47 5.47
N ARG A 284 -15.91 -8.52 6.41
CA ARG A 284 -16.89 -7.43 6.27
C ARG A 284 -16.48 -6.33 5.28
N ARG A 285 -15.21 -6.28 4.84
CA ARG A 285 -14.66 -5.25 3.94
C ARG A 285 -14.37 -5.75 2.52
N GLY A 286 -14.77 -6.98 2.15
CA GLY A 286 -14.64 -7.48 0.78
C GLY A 286 -13.20 -7.72 0.29
N LEU A 287 -12.23 -7.82 1.21
CA LEU A 287 -10.84 -8.17 0.88
C LEU A 287 -10.62 -9.69 1.12
N PRO A 288 -10.06 -10.47 0.16
CA PRO A 288 -9.79 -11.89 0.26
C PRO A 288 -8.83 -12.22 1.39
N VAL A 289 -9.25 -13.25 2.10
CA VAL A 289 -8.49 -14.02 3.08
C VAL A 289 -7.82 -15.17 2.33
N TRP A 290 -6.50 -15.29 2.42
CA TRP A 290 -5.79 -16.47 1.93
C TRP A 290 -5.81 -17.55 3.01
N GLY A 291 -6.32 -18.73 2.68
CA GLY A 291 -6.22 -19.91 3.53
C GLY A 291 -6.45 -21.20 2.76
N SER A 292 -5.40 -21.99 2.54
CA SER A 292 -5.21 -23.29 3.22
C SER A 292 -4.06 -24.08 2.58
N GLY A 293 -3.19 -24.61 3.41
CA GLY A 293 -2.23 -25.65 3.06
C GLY A 293 -1.90 -26.43 4.34
N ARG A 294 -2.49 -27.62 4.49
CA ARG A 294 -2.10 -28.56 5.55
C ARG A 294 -0.62 -28.89 5.36
N VAL A 295 0.24 -28.51 6.29
CA VAL A 295 1.58 -29.08 6.39
C VAL A 295 1.49 -30.25 7.36
N GLY A 296 1.57 -31.46 6.81
CA GLY A 296 1.74 -32.69 7.58
C GLY A 296 3.06 -32.66 8.34
N GLN A 297 3.05 -33.23 9.54
CA GLN A 297 4.24 -33.53 10.31
C GLN A 297 5.21 -34.37 9.46
N ILE A 298 6.45 -33.91 9.31
CA ILE A 298 7.57 -34.77 8.99
C ILE A 298 8.36 -34.94 10.29
N ARG A 299 8.46 -36.21 10.72
CA ARG A 299 9.40 -36.67 11.74
C ARG A 299 10.79 -36.79 11.13
#